data_AF-A0A0Z8GMQ0-F1
#
_entry.id   AF-A0A0Z8GMQ0-F1
#
_cell.length_a   1.000
_cell.length_b   1.000
_cell.length_c   1.000
_cell.angle_alpha   90.00
_cell.angle_beta   90.00
_cell.angle_gamma   90.00
#
_symmetry.space_group_name_H-M   'P 1'
#
loop_
_entity.id
_entity.type
_entity.pdbx_description
1 polymer ?
#
loop_
_entity_poly.entity_id
_entity_poly.type
_entity_poly.pdbx_seq_one_letter_code
_entity_poly.pdbx_strand_id
1 'polypeptide(L)'
;MKEKINILQIGLEDWSSHIAIPDNISWQYIDPDVILPFLEERETVSKQRKQLLKEYKTISELSAKAEDDDLQGQLQEQLDRLEEQLEQLNLLSYQVLILSDRKYHTKVIDFGHEFDAYRIFYPQDWEPEQKELSDLLYKKVAQRFEWTERKELVHTLSKALFKGQYGAKFKIDELEISPQFEGKIWYQGQNYVHLEGEFGKDFQQIAFFRYNLQAYKEVYYDIYLEHGIEGACDLELTISLIQEGSTNNIVQEWKFQGAQLKEQLLLESVENGYLFFSVAARGQGKVKLGSCHHRWSRNGLGEFVLGGERLVDQQMHEIHTFFNPMDFTPPLCVYFSGFRKAEGFEGYRLIRSLNKPFMLICDPRLIGGGFYLGSDELEDKVVAKIQEKLDYLGFDNSQLILSGVSMGTFGATYYGTKLSPGGIVISKPVLSLGTVALREKFDRPGGFETSLELLHAHYGNLTSESARQLNQKYWSQMKEGIFKDTTISVAYMRDEDYDRTAFEELVRYSKITGARIHGRGFEGRHNDGGNAPTAWFEKRYRAMIETLLDRDAVNES
;
A
#
# COMPACT_ATOMS: atom_id res chain seq x y z
N MET A 1 -9.21 19.37 -21.54
CA MET A 1 -7.75 19.51 -21.31
C MET A 1 -7.36 18.50 -20.26
N LYS A 2 -6.34 17.65 -20.48
CA LYS A 2 -5.83 16.78 -19.40
C LYS A 2 -5.25 17.67 -18.30
N GLU A 3 -5.53 17.35 -17.04
CA GLU A 3 -4.95 18.07 -15.87
C GLU A 3 -3.41 17.97 -15.95
N LYS A 4 -2.71 19.11 -15.94
CA LYS A 4 -1.23 19.13 -15.99
C LYS A 4 -0.63 18.85 -14.62
N ILE A 5 0.59 18.31 -14.63
CA ILE A 5 1.42 18.12 -13.46
C ILE A 5 2.20 19.41 -13.20
N ASN A 6 1.87 20.14 -12.15
CA ASN A 6 2.55 21.36 -11.71
C ASN A 6 3.77 21.02 -10.85
N ILE A 7 4.96 21.38 -11.32
CA ILE A 7 6.24 21.20 -10.63
C ILE A 7 6.85 22.58 -10.38
N LEU A 8 7.26 22.81 -9.13
CA LEU A 8 8.05 23.99 -8.76
C LEU A 8 9.50 23.60 -8.54
N GLN A 9 10.40 24.26 -9.25
CA GLN A 9 11.83 24.20 -9.03
C GLN A 9 12.30 25.51 -8.38
N ILE A 10 13.01 25.41 -7.26
CA ILE A 10 13.69 26.55 -6.63
C ILE A 10 15.19 26.29 -6.64
N GLY A 11 15.93 27.14 -7.35
CA GLY A 11 17.38 27.03 -7.38
C GLY A 11 18.11 27.96 -8.32
N LEU A 12 19.44 27.83 -8.40
CA LEU A 12 20.32 28.73 -9.15
C LEU A 12 20.36 28.45 -10.67
N GLU A 13 19.99 27.24 -11.11
CA GLU A 13 19.99 26.83 -12.51
C GLU A 13 18.57 26.45 -12.96
N ASP A 14 18.02 27.12 -13.96
CA ASP A 14 16.73 26.73 -14.57
C ASP A 14 16.90 25.50 -15.45
N TRP A 15 16.39 24.35 -14.99
CA TRP A 15 16.50 23.11 -15.74
C TRP A 15 15.69 23.15 -17.05
N SER A 16 14.60 23.92 -17.12
CA SER A 16 13.76 23.99 -18.32
C SER A 16 14.47 24.65 -19.50
N SER A 17 15.58 25.36 -19.26
CA SER A 17 16.43 25.94 -20.29
C SER A 17 17.33 24.92 -21.00
N HIS A 18 17.54 23.74 -20.39
CA HIS A 18 18.49 22.72 -20.88
C HIS A 18 17.89 21.31 -20.97
N ILE A 19 16.76 21.06 -20.29
CA ILE A 19 16.04 19.79 -20.26
C ILE A 19 14.68 19.98 -20.93
N ALA A 20 14.35 19.09 -21.86
CA ALA A 20 13.04 19.08 -22.49
C ALA A 20 11.95 18.70 -21.45
N ILE A 21 11.03 19.64 -21.19
CA ILE A 21 9.91 19.42 -20.28
C ILE A 21 8.75 18.74 -21.04
N PRO A 22 8.27 17.57 -20.60
CA PRO A 22 7.11 16.91 -21.18
C PRO A 22 5.85 17.79 -21.21
N ASP A 23 5.04 17.69 -22.27
CA ASP A 23 3.86 18.55 -22.50
C ASP A 23 2.80 18.49 -21.39
N ASN A 24 2.74 17.37 -20.66
CA ASN A 24 1.83 17.17 -19.54
C ASN A 24 2.34 17.77 -18.22
N ILE A 25 3.56 18.32 -18.20
CA ILE A 25 4.10 19.06 -17.07
C ILE A 25 3.91 20.57 -17.29
N SER A 26 3.58 21.26 -16.20
CA SER A 26 3.68 22.70 -16.05
C SER A 26 4.88 22.97 -15.13
N TRP A 27 5.98 23.44 -15.72
CA TRP A 27 7.22 23.69 -14.99
C TRP A 27 7.32 25.16 -14.60
N GLN A 28 7.53 25.42 -13.32
CA GLN A 28 7.84 26.76 -12.84
C GLN A 28 9.18 26.76 -12.14
N TYR A 29 10.11 27.54 -12.69
CA TYR A 29 11.39 27.84 -12.09
C TYR A 29 11.34 29.19 -11.36
N ILE A 30 11.96 29.26 -10.19
CA ILE A 30 12.16 30.50 -9.46
C ILE A 30 13.57 30.54 -8.89
N ASP A 31 14.30 31.60 -9.22
CA ASP A 31 15.60 31.90 -8.64
C ASP A 31 15.41 32.30 -7.15
N PRO A 32 16.18 31.68 -6.21
CA PRO A 32 16.13 32.00 -4.79
C PRO A 32 16.25 33.49 -4.47
N ASP A 33 16.95 34.28 -5.28
CA ASP A 33 17.19 35.71 -5.02
C ASP A 33 15.93 36.58 -5.23
N VAL A 34 14.95 36.10 -6.00
CA VAL A 34 13.70 36.84 -6.32
C VAL A 34 12.44 36.13 -5.82
N ILE A 35 12.59 35.15 -4.92
CA ILE A 35 11.48 34.28 -4.51
C ILE A 35 10.45 34.92 -3.57
N LEU A 36 10.81 35.99 -2.86
CA LEU A 36 9.98 36.56 -1.78
C LEU A 36 8.56 36.99 -2.24
N PRO A 37 8.39 37.75 -3.35
CA PRO A 37 7.04 38.15 -3.79
C PRO A 37 6.16 36.95 -4.14
N PHE A 38 6.75 35.92 -4.74
CA PHE A 38 6.04 34.68 -5.03
C PHE A 38 5.56 33.98 -3.76
N LEU A 39 6.41 33.89 -2.73
CA LEU A 39 6.02 33.25 -1.47
C LEU A 39 4.91 34.02 -0.74
N GLU A 40 4.89 35.35 -0.85
CA GLU A 40 3.83 36.18 -0.26
C GLU A 40 2.47 35.98 -0.95
N GLU A 41 2.47 35.83 -2.28
CA GLU A 41 1.30 35.42 -3.04
C GLU A 41 0.83 34.02 -2.61
N ARG A 42 1.76 33.07 -2.48
CA ARG A 42 1.45 31.69 -2.06
C ARG A 42 0.90 31.60 -0.65
N GLU A 43 1.44 32.37 0.27
CA GLU A 43 0.92 32.45 1.64
C GLU A 43 -0.52 32.99 1.65
N THR A 44 -0.82 33.96 0.79
CA THR A 44 -2.18 34.52 0.64
C THR A 44 -3.15 33.46 0.12
N VAL A 45 -2.77 32.74 -0.94
CA VAL A 45 -3.54 31.62 -1.50
C VAL A 45 -3.75 30.50 -0.46
N SER A 46 -2.71 30.14 0.29
CA SER A 46 -2.75 29.12 1.35
C SER A 46 -3.71 29.51 2.48
N LYS A 47 -3.70 30.78 2.93
CA LYS A 47 -4.64 31.32 3.92
C LYS A 47 -6.09 31.26 3.42
N GLN A 48 -6.33 31.70 2.19
CA GLN A 48 -7.66 31.64 1.58
C GLN A 48 -8.18 30.21 1.49
N ARG A 49 -7.33 29.27 1.05
CA ARG A 49 -7.68 27.84 0.97
C ARG A 49 -8.03 27.25 2.34
N LYS A 50 -7.24 27.56 3.38
CA LYS A 50 -7.52 27.10 4.76
C LYS A 50 -8.86 27.62 5.27
N GLN A 51 -9.20 28.86 4.95
CA GLN A 51 -10.50 29.45 5.30
C GLN A 51 -11.65 28.71 4.61
N LEU A 52 -11.56 28.50 3.28
CA LEU A 52 -12.58 27.77 2.52
C LEU A 52 -12.74 26.33 2.99
N LEU A 53 -11.65 25.61 3.30
CA LEU A 53 -11.73 24.24 3.83
C LEU A 53 -12.44 24.18 5.18
N LYS A 54 -12.23 25.18 6.04
CA LYS A 54 -12.92 25.27 7.34
C LYS A 54 -14.42 25.50 7.14
N GLU A 55 -14.78 26.37 6.21
CA GLU A 55 -16.17 26.66 5.85
C GLU A 55 -16.84 25.43 5.23
N TYR A 56 -16.20 24.80 4.25
CA TYR A 56 -16.66 23.56 3.62
C TYR A 56 -16.93 22.46 4.65
N LYS A 57 -16.00 22.23 5.58
CA LYS A 57 -16.18 21.24 6.64
C LYS A 57 -17.40 21.56 7.51
N THR A 58 -17.57 22.83 7.88
CA THR A 58 -18.68 23.27 8.72
C THR A 58 -20.02 23.03 8.00
N ILE A 59 -20.11 23.41 6.73
CA ILE A 59 -21.33 23.24 5.92
C ILE A 59 -21.60 21.76 5.66
N SER A 60 -20.57 20.95 5.39
CA SER A 60 -20.70 19.50 5.19
C SER A 60 -21.25 18.80 6.43
N GLU A 61 -20.79 19.19 7.62
CA GLU A 61 -21.31 18.67 8.89
C GLU A 61 -22.76 19.10 9.16
N LEU A 62 -23.16 20.30 8.74
CA LEU A 62 -24.54 20.76 8.82
C LEU A 62 -25.44 20.02 7.84
N SER A 63 -24.99 19.86 6.60
CA SER A 63 -25.70 19.12 5.54
C SER A 63 -25.95 17.68 5.95
N ALA A 64 -24.95 17.01 6.55
CA ALA A 64 -25.09 15.64 7.04
C ALA A 64 -26.08 15.47 8.21
N LYS A 65 -26.47 16.56 8.88
CA LYS A 65 -27.43 16.58 10.00
C LYS A 65 -28.78 17.18 9.62
N ALA A 66 -28.92 17.74 8.42
CA ALA A 66 -30.15 18.35 7.98
C ALA A 66 -31.21 17.27 7.70
N GLU A 67 -32.40 17.45 8.25
CA GLU A 67 -33.57 16.58 8.00
C GLU A 67 -34.58 17.23 7.04
N ASP A 68 -34.41 18.53 6.73
CA ASP A 68 -35.27 19.30 5.83
C ASP A 68 -34.66 19.35 4.43
N ASP A 69 -35.43 18.91 3.43
CA ASP A 69 -34.97 18.77 2.04
C ASP A 69 -34.59 20.11 1.39
N ASP A 70 -35.29 21.21 1.73
CA ASP A 70 -35.00 22.55 1.17
C ASP A 70 -33.69 23.11 1.74
N LEU A 71 -33.50 22.98 3.06
CA LEU A 71 -32.25 23.33 3.73
C LEU A 71 -31.08 22.46 3.20
N GLN A 72 -31.30 21.17 3.00
CA GLN A 72 -30.28 20.28 2.44
C GLN A 72 -29.90 20.70 1.01
N GLY A 73 -30.88 21.09 0.18
CA GLY A 73 -30.64 21.63 -1.16
C GLY A 73 -29.81 22.92 -1.14
N GLN A 74 -30.13 23.86 -0.25
CA GLN A 74 -29.37 25.11 -0.09
C GLN A 74 -27.94 24.87 0.39
N LEU A 75 -27.75 23.97 1.36
CA LEU A 75 -26.42 23.61 1.86
C LEU A 75 -25.59 22.90 0.78
N GLN A 76 -26.22 22.06 -0.05
CA GLN A 76 -25.53 21.42 -1.17
C GLN A 76 -25.07 22.43 -2.21
N GLU A 77 -25.91 23.42 -2.57
CA GLU A 77 -25.49 24.48 -3.51
C GLU A 77 -24.31 25.31 -2.95
N GLN A 78 -24.27 25.55 -1.64
CA GLN A 78 -23.11 26.19 -1.00
C GLN A 78 -21.86 25.31 -1.05
N LEU A 79 -21.99 24.00 -0.83
CA LEU A 79 -20.87 23.06 -0.96
C LEU A 79 -20.32 23.05 -2.38
N ASP A 80 -21.18 22.99 -3.39
CA ASP A 80 -20.76 22.99 -4.80
C ASP A 80 -19.97 24.26 -5.16
N ARG A 81 -20.40 25.43 -4.68
CA ARG A 81 -19.67 26.71 -4.87
C ARG A 81 -18.31 26.70 -4.17
N LEU A 82 -18.24 26.18 -2.96
CA LEU A 82 -16.97 26.06 -2.22
C LEU A 82 -16.03 25.07 -2.89
N GLU A 83 -16.57 23.97 -3.43
CA GLU A 83 -15.80 22.99 -4.21
C GLU A 83 -15.18 23.64 -5.45
N GLU A 84 -15.96 24.41 -6.21
CA GLU A 84 -15.46 25.14 -7.38
C GLU A 84 -14.32 26.11 -7.00
N GLN A 85 -14.49 26.87 -5.91
CA GLN A 85 -13.44 27.78 -5.41
C GLN A 85 -12.19 27.01 -4.95
N LEU A 86 -12.36 25.89 -4.25
CA LEU A 86 -11.26 25.04 -3.81
C LEU A 86 -10.53 24.40 -5.00
N GLU A 87 -11.25 23.98 -6.03
CA GLU A 87 -10.68 23.48 -7.28
C GLU A 87 -9.81 24.54 -7.97
N GLN A 88 -10.30 25.77 -8.08
CA GLN A 88 -9.52 26.88 -8.64
C GLN A 88 -8.22 27.14 -7.86
N LEU A 89 -8.26 27.11 -6.52
CA LEU A 89 -7.05 27.24 -5.71
C LEU A 89 -6.15 25.99 -5.80
N ASN A 90 -6.71 24.80 -5.97
CA ASN A 90 -5.93 23.57 -6.14
C ASN A 90 -5.20 23.55 -7.50
N LEU A 91 -5.74 24.18 -8.55
CA LEU A 91 -5.04 24.35 -9.83
C LEU A 91 -3.76 25.18 -9.69
N LEU A 92 -3.69 26.04 -8.67
CA LEU A 92 -2.51 26.82 -8.33
C LEU A 92 -1.51 26.03 -7.48
N SER A 93 -1.84 24.83 -6.99
CA SER A 93 -0.94 24.03 -6.16
C SER A 93 0.09 23.26 -6.99
N TYR A 94 1.27 23.05 -6.40
CA TYR A 94 2.32 22.19 -6.96
C TYR A 94 2.25 20.80 -6.37
N GLN A 95 2.42 19.79 -7.21
CA GLN A 95 2.49 18.40 -6.73
C GLN A 95 3.90 18.02 -6.28
N VAL A 96 4.93 18.71 -6.76
CA VAL A 96 6.34 18.46 -6.43
C VAL A 96 7.09 19.78 -6.26
N LEU A 97 7.98 19.79 -5.26
CA LEU A 97 8.99 20.81 -5.03
C LEU A 97 10.38 20.22 -5.30
N ILE A 98 11.14 20.81 -6.20
CA ILE A 98 12.54 20.47 -6.44
C ILE A 98 13.40 21.56 -5.82
N LEU A 99 14.26 21.16 -4.89
CA LEU A 99 15.28 21.99 -4.26
C LEU A 99 16.65 21.56 -4.80
N SER A 100 17.28 22.38 -5.65
CA SER A 100 18.56 22.06 -6.30
C SER A 100 19.80 22.67 -5.63
N ASP A 101 19.70 23.37 -4.50
CA ASP A 101 20.77 24.19 -3.92
C ASP A 101 20.92 24.08 -2.42
N ARG A 102 22.14 24.35 -1.92
CA ARG A 102 22.55 24.02 -0.54
C ARG A 102 21.87 24.76 0.59
N LYS A 103 21.25 25.88 0.26
CA LYS A 103 20.79 26.89 1.20
C LYS A 103 19.63 27.65 0.61
N TYR A 104 18.64 27.94 1.44
CA TYR A 104 17.47 28.73 1.06
C TYR A 104 17.11 29.79 2.11
N HIS A 105 16.35 30.79 1.67
CA HIS A 105 15.69 31.72 2.59
C HIS A 105 14.70 30.96 3.48
N THR A 106 14.54 31.35 4.75
CA THR A 106 13.66 30.65 5.71
C THR A 106 12.23 30.51 5.22
N LYS A 107 11.66 31.54 4.58
CA LYS A 107 10.34 31.46 3.94
C LYS A 107 10.19 30.32 2.91
N VAL A 108 11.26 29.90 2.22
CA VAL A 108 11.21 28.73 1.31
C VAL A 108 11.07 27.44 2.12
N ILE A 109 11.78 27.35 3.23
CA ILE A 109 11.71 26.22 4.16
C ILE A 109 10.29 26.15 4.75
N ASP A 110 9.74 27.28 5.20
CA ASP A 110 8.36 27.40 5.68
C ASP A 110 7.34 26.94 4.63
N PHE A 111 7.52 27.37 3.38
CA PHE A 111 6.67 26.96 2.26
C PHE A 111 6.80 25.46 1.95
N GLY A 112 8.00 24.89 2.10
CA GLY A 112 8.22 23.44 1.98
C GLY A 112 7.35 22.62 2.94
N HIS A 113 6.96 23.18 4.10
CA HIS A 113 6.05 22.50 5.03
C HIS A 113 4.63 22.31 4.46
N GLU A 114 4.24 23.00 3.39
CA GLU A 114 2.95 22.81 2.71
C GLU A 114 2.90 21.54 1.85
N PHE A 115 4.06 20.98 1.47
CA PHE A 115 4.13 19.76 0.69
C PHE A 115 3.91 18.52 1.57
N ASP A 116 3.27 17.50 1.00
CA ASP A 116 3.14 16.20 1.68
C ASP A 116 4.48 15.45 1.69
N ALA A 117 4.58 14.40 2.51
CA ALA A 117 5.76 13.53 2.50
C ALA A 117 6.06 13.00 1.09
N TYR A 118 7.34 12.80 0.78
CA TYR A 118 7.85 12.32 -0.52
C TYR A 118 7.60 13.23 -1.73
N ARG A 119 7.14 14.48 -1.52
CA ARG A 119 6.90 15.44 -2.62
C ARG A 119 8.00 16.49 -2.78
N ILE A 120 9.02 16.44 -1.94
CA ILE A 120 10.21 17.29 -2.05
C ILE A 120 11.34 16.43 -2.60
N PHE A 121 12.04 16.95 -3.60
CA PHE A 121 13.19 16.30 -4.23
C PHE A 121 14.43 17.17 -4.05
N TYR A 122 15.55 16.55 -3.70
CA TYR A 122 16.84 17.23 -3.58
C TYR A 122 17.99 16.33 -4.05
N PRO A 123 19.08 16.88 -4.60
CA PRO A 123 20.17 16.04 -5.08
C PRO A 123 20.83 15.20 -3.98
N GLN A 124 21.29 13.99 -4.32
CA GLN A 124 21.82 13.01 -3.38
C GLN A 124 23.20 13.37 -2.82
N ASP A 125 24.01 14.07 -3.62
CA ASP A 125 25.44 14.33 -3.35
C ASP A 125 25.72 15.55 -2.46
N TRP A 126 24.69 16.14 -1.86
CA TRP A 126 24.88 17.27 -0.96
C TRP A 126 24.07 17.12 0.31
N GLU A 127 24.62 17.75 1.33
CA GLU A 127 24.00 17.86 2.63
C GLU A 127 23.56 19.32 2.84
N PRO A 128 22.36 19.54 3.43
CA PRO A 128 21.87 20.88 3.73
C PRO A 128 22.85 21.69 4.59
N GLU A 129 23.09 22.95 4.22
CA GLU A 129 23.94 23.86 5.03
C GLU A 129 23.17 24.50 6.20
N GLN A 130 21.85 24.33 6.24
CA GLN A 130 20.95 24.88 7.27
C GLN A 130 20.25 23.75 8.02
N LYS A 131 20.24 23.84 9.36
CA LYS A 131 19.54 22.88 10.20
C LYS A 131 18.05 22.84 9.88
N GLU A 132 17.44 23.99 9.65
CA GLU A 132 16.02 24.11 9.34
C GLU A 132 15.67 23.41 8.01
N LEU A 133 16.57 23.47 7.03
CA LEU A 133 16.40 22.77 5.76
C LEU A 133 16.57 21.26 5.96
N SER A 134 17.57 20.82 6.73
CA SER A 134 17.72 19.42 7.11
C SER A 134 16.48 18.89 7.82
N ASP A 135 15.94 19.65 8.78
CA ASP A 135 14.74 19.31 9.53
C ASP A 135 13.51 19.21 8.60
N LEU A 136 13.35 20.11 7.64
CA LEU A 136 12.29 20.04 6.64
C LEU A 136 12.42 18.76 5.80
N LEU A 137 13.59 18.50 5.23
CA LEU A 137 13.82 17.35 4.34
C LEU A 137 13.59 16.03 5.09
N TYR A 138 14.05 15.94 6.33
CA TYR A 138 13.75 14.83 7.23
C TYR A 138 12.25 14.72 7.49
N LYS A 139 11.59 15.81 7.90
CA LYS A 139 10.16 15.77 8.22
C LYS A 139 9.26 15.46 7.04
N LYS A 140 9.71 15.76 5.82
CA LYS A 140 8.98 15.47 4.58
C LYS A 140 9.43 14.19 3.90
N VAL A 141 10.35 13.43 4.49
CA VAL A 141 10.92 12.22 3.89
C VAL A 141 11.29 12.50 2.43
N ALA A 142 12.02 13.61 2.22
CA ALA A 142 12.32 14.13 0.91
C ALA A 142 13.11 13.10 0.09
N GLN A 143 12.77 12.98 -1.19
CA GLN A 143 13.37 12.00 -2.10
C GLN A 143 14.69 12.55 -2.64
N ARG A 144 15.73 11.71 -2.63
CA ARG A 144 17.03 12.04 -3.22
C ARG A 144 17.04 11.68 -4.71
N PHE A 145 17.81 12.42 -5.50
CA PHE A 145 18.06 12.10 -6.91
C PHE A 145 19.52 12.37 -7.31
N GLU A 146 20.01 11.67 -8.32
CA GLU A 146 21.36 11.88 -8.86
C GLU A 146 21.39 13.12 -9.77
N TRP A 147 22.34 14.03 -9.57
CA TRP A 147 22.39 15.29 -10.35
C TRP A 147 22.57 15.06 -11.85
N THR A 148 23.22 13.97 -12.23
CA THR A 148 23.40 13.58 -13.62
C THR A 148 22.13 13.03 -14.26
N GLU A 149 21.14 12.63 -13.46
CA GLU A 149 19.89 11.97 -13.90
C GLU A 149 18.68 12.92 -13.87
N ARG A 150 18.91 14.24 -13.87
CA ARG A 150 17.82 15.24 -13.83
C ARG A 150 16.82 15.07 -14.97
N LYS A 151 17.28 14.68 -16.16
CA LYS A 151 16.41 14.45 -17.33
C LYS A 151 15.51 13.24 -17.10
N GLU A 152 16.08 12.16 -16.59
CA GLU A 152 15.40 10.92 -16.24
C GLU A 152 14.40 11.14 -15.09
N LEU A 153 14.74 11.98 -14.10
CA LEU A 153 13.82 12.41 -13.06
C LEU A 153 12.61 13.15 -13.64
N VAL A 154 12.83 14.17 -14.49
CA VAL A 154 11.73 14.93 -15.12
C VAL A 154 10.83 14.01 -15.94
N HIS A 155 11.42 13.09 -16.71
CA HIS A 155 10.67 12.07 -17.44
C HIS A 155 9.88 11.15 -16.52
N THR A 156 10.48 10.70 -15.42
CA THR A 156 9.81 9.87 -14.41
C THR A 156 8.65 10.60 -13.75
N LEU A 157 8.83 11.85 -13.32
CA LEU A 157 7.77 12.67 -12.72
C LEU A 157 6.58 12.85 -13.67
N SER A 158 6.81 12.92 -14.98
CA SER A 158 5.76 13.04 -15.98
C SER A 158 4.80 11.84 -16.03
N LYS A 159 5.23 10.67 -15.56
CA LYS A 159 4.46 9.42 -15.58
C LYS A 159 4.13 8.87 -14.19
N ALA A 160 4.93 9.23 -13.18
CA ALA A 160 4.89 8.64 -11.83
C ALA A 160 4.02 9.43 -10.83
N LEU A 161 3.50 10.60 -11.20
CA LEU A 161 2.71 11.47 -10.31
C LEU A 161 1.19 11.30 -10.41
N PHE A 162 0.72 10.18 -10.98
CA PHE A 162 -0.71 9.88 -11.07
C PHE A 162 -1.37 9.82 -9.67
N LYS A 163 -2.63 10.26 -9.63
CA LYS A 163 -3.49 10.19 -8.44
C LYS A 163 -3.93 8.74 -8.21
N GLY A 164 -3.97 8.32 -6.95
CA GLY A 164 -4.41 6.97 -6.58
C GLY A 164 -3.32 5.92 -6.73
N GLN A 165 -3.74 4.67 -6.86
CA GLN A 165 -2.90 3.48 -6.96
C GLN A 165 -3.61 2.43 -7.80
N TYR A 166 -2.85 1.56 -8.47
CA TYR A 166 -3.40 0.45 -9.21
C TYR A 166 -2.46 -0.75 -9.15
N GLY A 167 -3.05 -1.92 -8.90
CA GLY A 167 -2.41 -3.20 -9.10
C GLY A 167 -3.45 -4.29 -9.19
N ALA A 168 -3.15 -5.29 -9.99
CA ALA A 168 -3.91 -6.52 -10.12
C ALA A 168 -2.95 -7.62 -10.54
N LYS A 169 -3.47 -8.82 -10.76
CA LYS A 169 -2.69 -9.96 -11.21
C LYS A 169 -3.47 -10.77 -12.21
N PHE A 170 -2.75 -11.34 -13.16
CA PHE A 170 -3.24 -12.50 -13.87
C PHE A 170 -3.20 -13.69 -12.93
N LYS A 171 -4.31 -14.42 -12.91
CA LYS A 171 -4.50 -15.60 -12.08
C LYS A 171 -4.15 -16.86 -12.85
N ILE A 172 -4.01 -17.96 -12.13
CA ILE A 172 -3.72 -19.27 -12.71
C ILE A 172 -4.83 -19.76 -13.65
N ASP A 173 -6.10 -19.37 -13.43
CA ASP A 173 -7.21 -19.71 -14.34
C ASP A 173 -7.19 -18.92 -15.67
N GLU A 174 -6.30 -17.93 -15.78
CA GLU A 174 -6.03 -17.13 -16.98
C GLU A 174 -4.72 -17.56 -17.68
N LEU A 175 -3.94 -18.45 -17.06
CA LEU A 175 -2.73 -19.04 -17.61
C LEU A 175 -3.09 -20.29 -18.43
N GLU A 176 -2.80 -20.26 -19.72
CA GLU A 176 -2.98 -21.40 -20.62
C GLU A 176 -1.65 -22.11 -20.83
N ILE A 177 -1.65 -23.44 -20.66
CA ILE A 177 -0.49 -24.27 -20.95
C ILE A 177 -0.41 -24.48 -22.47
N SER A 178 0.79 -24.34 -23.01
CA SER A 178 1.05 -24.56 -24.43
C SER A 178 0.60 -25.96 -24.85
N PRO A 179 -0.16 -26.11 -25.95
CA PRO A 179 -0.57 -27.43 -26.44
C PRO A 179 0.61 -28.27 -26.94
N GLN A 180 1.81 -27.68 -27.05
CA GLN A 180 3.05 -28.35 -27.42
C GLN A 180 3.81 -28.89 -26.20
N PHE A 181 3.37 -28.59 -24.96
CA PHE A 181 4.01 -29.09 -23.76
C PHE A 181 3.60 -30.55 -23.49
N GLU A 182 4.56 -31.47 -23.57
CA GLU A 182 4.33 -32.92 -23.41
C GLU A 182 4.66 -33.45 -21.99
N GLY A 183 5.04 -32.56 -21.07
CA GLY A 183 5.41 -32.92 -19.70
C GLY A 183 4.22 -33.15 -18.77
N LYS A 184 4.51 -33.32 -17.49
CA LYS A 184 3.49 -33.45 -16.44
C LYS A 184 3.00 -32.08 -16.01
N ILE A 185 1.69 -31.98 -15.80
CA ILE A 185 1.01 -30.76 -15.34
C ILE A 185 0.22 -31.12 -14.08
N TRP A 186 0.34 -30.32 -13.02
CA TRP A 186 -0.58 -30.37 -11.89
C TRP A 186 -0.77 -28.99 -11.26
N TYR A 187 -1.95 -28.78 -10.67
CA TYR A 187 -2.31 -27.53 -10.03
C TYR A 187 -2.24 -27.66 -8.50
N GLN A 188 -1.67 -26.66 -7.85
CA GLN A 188 -1.62 -26.52 -6.41
C GLN A 188 -2.59 -25.42 -5.98
N GLY A 189 -3.84 -25.82 -5.74
CA GLY A 189 -4.94 -24.88 -5.51
C GLY A 189 -5.12 -23.92 -6.70
N GLN A 190 -5.40 -22.66 -6.40
CA GLN A 190 -5.49 -21.57 -7.38
C GLN A 190 -4.22 -20.72 -7.45
N ASN A 191 -3.16 -21.08 -6.71
CA ASN A 191 -1.97 -20.25 -6.58
C ASN A 191 -0.87 -20.62 -7.57
N TYR A 192 -0.70 -21.91 -7.88
CA TYR A 192 0.39 -22.37 -8.74
C TYR A 192 -0.01 -23.49 -9.69
N VAL A 193 0.56 -23.47 -10.88
CA VAL A 193 0.68 -24.64 -11.77
C VAL A 193 2.13 -25.11 -11.78
N HIS A 194 2.31 -26.43 -11.83
CA HIS A 194 3.61 -27.07 -11.91
C HIS A 194 3.75 -27.80 -13.24
N LEU A 195 4.90 -27.62 -13.88
CA LEU A 195 5.25 -28.15 -15.19
C LEU A 195 6.57 -28.91 -15.03
N GLU A 196 6.56 -30.23 -15.24
CA GLU A 196 7.74 -31.08 -15.11
C GLU A 196 8.04 -31.83 -16.41
N GLY A 197 9.25 -31.73 -16.92
CA GLY A 197 9.67 -32.48 -18.11
C GLY A 197 10.91 -31.93 -18.80
N GLU A 198 11.04 -32.30 -20.07
CA GLU A 198 12.01 -31.77 -21.02
C GLU A 198 11.38 -30.59 -21.75
N PHE A 199 11.97 -29.40 -21.63
CA PHE A 199 11.50 -28.17 -22.28
C PHE A 199 12.22 -27.89 -23.61
N GLY A 200 13.16 -28.76 -24.01
CA GLY A 200 13.96 -28.60 -25.22
C GLY A 200 15.30 -27.89 -24.99
N LYS A 201 16.14 -27.82 -26.03
CA LYS A 201 17.47 -27.17 -25.95
C LYS A 201 17.38 -25.64 -25.96
N ASP A 202 16.45 -25.13 -26.76
CA ASP A 202 16.16 -23.70 -26.91
C ASP A 202 14.90 -23.34 -26.12
N PHE A 203 14.69 -22.05 -25.86
CA PHE A 203 13.46 -21.60 -25.20
C PHE A 203 12.24 -21.90 -26.09
N GLN A 204 11.27 -22.61 -25.50
CA GLN A 204 9.99 -22.93 -26.13
C GLN A 204 8.86 -22.46 -25.23
N GLN A 205 7.79 -21.91 -25.81
CA GLN A 205 6.63 -21.47 -25.04
C GLN A 205 5.99 -22.66 -24.33
N ILE A 206 5.94 -22.59 -23.01
CA ILE A 206 5.32 -23.59 -22.13
C ILE A 206 3.96 -23.12 -21.61
N ALA A 207 3.76 -21.81 -21.51
CA ALA A 207 2.49 -21.22 -21.10
C ALA A 207 2.36 -19.77 -21.58
N PHE A 208 1.15 -19.22 -21.56
CA PHE A 208 0.89 -17.81 -21.82
C PHE A 208 -0.37 -17.36 -21.07
N PHE A 209 -0.50 -16.07 -20.79
CA PHE A 209 -1.74 -15.52 -20.23
C PHE A 209 -2.70 -15.17 -21.37
N ARG A 210 -3.92 -15.73 -21.33
CA ARG A 210 -4.89 -15.65 -22.44
C ARG A 210 -5.45 -14.25 -22.69
N TYR A 211 -5.38 -13.39 -21.68
CA TYR A 211 -5.89 -12.01 -21.76
C TYR A 211 -4.73 -11.03 -21.84
N ASN A 212 -4.97 -9.95 -22.58
CA ASN A 212 -4.02 -8.86 -22.67
C ASN A 212 -4.22 -7.86 -21.52
N LEU A 213 -3.13 -7.22 -21.11
CA LEU A 213 -3.17 -6.04 -20.25
C LEU A 213 -3.23 -4.77 -21.10
N GLN A 214 -4.19 -3.89 -20.85
CA GLN A 214 -4.22 -2.58 -21.49
C GLN A 214 -2.98 -1.74 -21.08
N ALA A 215 -2.21 -1.33 -22.07
CA ALA A 215 -1.06 -0.45 -21.94
C ALA A 215 -1.41 1.00 -22.28
N TYR A 216 -0.92 1.92 -21.46
CA TYR A 216 -0.99 3.36 -21.64
C TYR A 216 0.42 3.92 -21.59
N LYS A 217 0.78 4.76 -22.58
CA LYS A 217 2.10 5.38 -22.66
C LYS A 217 2.38 6.39 -21.54
N GLU A 218 1.33 6.86 -20.86
CA GLU A 218 1.40 7.84 -19.78
C GLU A 218 1.83 7.26 -18.42
N VAL A 219 1.93 5.93 -18.27
CA VAL A 219 2.36 5.30 -17.02
C VAL A 219 3.43 4.23 -17.27
N TYR A 220 4.21 3.95 -16.24
CA TYR A 220 5.08 2.78 -16.20
C TYR A 220 4.30 1.58 -15.66
N TYR A 221 4.81 0.38 -15.93
CA TYR A 221 4.27 -0.86 -15.39
C TYR A 221 5.33 -1.62 -14.64
N ASP A 222 4.96 -2.12 -13.47
CA ASP A 222 5.74 -3.09 -12.72
C ASP A 222 5.11 -4.46 -12.91
N ILE A 223 5.88 -5.40 -13.45
CA ILE A 223 5.48 -6.77 -13.68
C ILE A 223 6.26 -7.68 -12.73
N TYR A 224 5.56 -8.59 -12.07
CA TYR A 224 6.18 -9.53 -11.15
C TYR A 224 5.55 -10.90 -11.28
N LEU A 225 6.31 -11.85 -11.84
CA LEU A 225 5.87 -13.23 -12.04
C LEU A 225 6.31 -14.10 -10.87
N GLU A 226 5.36 -14.53 -10.05
CA GLU A 226 5.64 -15.56 -9.05
C GLU A 226 6.07 -16.86 -9.77
N HIS A 227 7.27 -17.37 -9.45
CA HIS A 227 7.75 -18.61 -10.06
C HIS A 227 8.77 -19.34 -9.19
N GLY A 228 9.03 -20.60 -9.53
CA GLY A 228 10.09 -21.42 -8.95
C GLY A 228 10.66 -22.39 -9.99
N ILE A 229 11.94 -22.70 -9.87
CA ILE A 229 12.66 -23.57 -10.81
C ILE A 229 13.44 -24.61 -10.00
N GLU A 230 13.32 -25.88 -10.39
CA GLU A 230 14.11 -26.99 -9.83
C GLU A 230 14.71 -27.82 -10.98
N GLY A 231 16.00 -28.15 -10.88
CA GLY A 231 16.71 -28.93 -11.90
C GLY A 231 17.51 -28.06 -12.87
N ALA A 232 17.84 -28.61 -14.04
CA ALA A 232 18.67 -27.97 -15.06
C ALA A 232 17.79 -27.35 -16.15
N CYS A 233 16.91 -26.43 -15.75
CA CYS A 233 16.05 -25.66 -16.66
C CYS A 233 16.11 -24.17 -16.38
N ASP A 234 15.77 -23.37 -17.39
CA ASP A 234 15.69 -21.91 -17.32
C ASP A 234 14.30 -21.44 -17.76
N LEU A 235 13.90 -20.25 -17.29
CA LEU A 235 12.65 -19.58 -17.65
C LEU A 235 12.92 -18.27 -18.39
N GLU A 236 12.08 -17.93 -19.36
CA GLU A 236 12.02 -16.64 -20.05
C GLU A 236 10.58 -16.11 -19.99
N LEU A 237 10.43 -14.84 -19.63
CA LEU A 237 9.19 -14.09 -19.82
C LEU A 237 9.36 -13.15 -21.01
N THR A 238 8.54 -13.33 -22.04
CA THR A 238 8.42 -12.40 -23.17
C THR A 238 7.12 -11.60 -23.04
N ILE A 239 7.22 -10.29 -23.15
CA ILE A 239 6.07 -9.37 -23.12
C ILE A 239 6.07 -8.60 -24.44
N SER A 240 4.98 -8.66 -25.19
CA SER A 240 4.87 -8.01 -26.51
C SER A 240 3.78 -6.93 -26.46
N LEU A 241 4.10 -5.70 -26.87
CA LEU A 241 3.14 -4.60 -27.04
C LEU A 241 2.51 -4.68 -28.42
N ILE A 242 1.22 -5.02 -28.46
CA ILE A 242 0.38 -5.02 -29.64
C ILE A 242 -0.25 -3.64 -29.78
N GLN A 243 -0.08 -3.02 -30.95
CA GLN A 243 -0.60 -1.67 -31.22
C GLN A 243 -2.13 -1.60 -31.06
N GLU A 244 -2.62 -0.51 -30.47
CA GLU A 244 -4.06 -0.27 -30.30
C GLU A 244 -4.80 -0.29 -31.65
N GLY A 245 -5.89 -1.06 -31.72
CA GLY A 245 -6.68 -1.24 -32.95
C GLY A 245 -6.05 -2.17 -34.00
N SER A 246 -4.84 -2.69 -33.75
CA SER A 246 -4.20 -3.70 -34.60
C SER A 246 -4.63 -5.12 -34.24
N THR A 247 -4.60 -6.02 -35.21
CA THR A 247 -4.84 -7.46 -34.99
C THR A 247 -3.58 -8.22 -34.57
N ASN A 248 -2.39 -7.78 -34.99
CA ASN A 248 -1.14 -8.51 -34.76
C ASN A 248 0.14 -7.67 -34.87
N ASN A 249 0.06 -6.35 -35.02
CA ASN A 249 1.27 -5.52 -35.14
C ASN A 249 1.94 -5.36 -33.77
N ILE A 250 3.10 -6.00 -33.58
CA ILE A 250 3.93 -5.87 -32.37
C ILE A 250 4.90 -4.71 -32.58
N VAL A 251 4.79 -3.69 -31.73
CA VAL A 251 5.59 -2.46 -31.84
C VAL A 251 6.75 -2.38 -30.85
N GLN A 252 6.72 -3.20 -29.80
CA GLN A 252 7.77 -3.30 -28.79
C GLN A 252 7.73 -4.69 -28.13
N GLU A 253 8.88 -5.22 -27.75
CA GLU A 253 8.99 -6.50 -27.05
C GLU A 253 10.06 -6.42 -25.95
N TRP A 254 9.77 -7.02 -24.80
CA TRP A 254 10.70 -7.19 -23.70
C TRP A 254 10.92 -8.67 -23.41
N LYS A 255 12.15 -9.05 -23.08
CA LYS A 255 12.53 -10.41 -22.70
C LYS A 255 13.32 -10.39 -21.41
N PHE A 256 12.92 -11.21 -20.46
CA PHE A 256 13.53 -11.30 -19.14
C PHE A 256 13.85 -12.74 -18.81
N GLN A 257 15.04 -12.98 -18.26
CA GLN A 257 15.55 -14.32 -17.97
C GLN A 257 16.33 -14.36 -16.65
N GLY A 258 16.50 -15.56 -16.12
CA GLY A 258 17.42 -15.83 -15.01
C GLY A 258 17.13 -14.98 -13.78
N ALA A 259 18.16 -14.32 -13.23
CA ALA A 259 18.03 -13.52 -12.02
C ALA A 259 17.09 -12.32 -12.17
N GLN A 260 16.86 -11.81 -13.39
CA GLN A 260 15.95 -10.68 -13.62
C GLN A 260 14.51 -11.02 -13.22
N LEU A 261 14.08 -12.27 -13.43
CA LEU A 261 12.70 -12.70 -13.12
C LEU A 261 12.41 -12.73 -11.61
N LYS A 262 13.45 -12.70 -10.77
CA LYS A 262 13.30 -12.59 -9.31
C LYS A 262 12.99 -11.17 -8.84
N GLU A 263 13.21 -10.18 -9.71
CA GLU A 263 12.97 -8.77 -9.44
C GLU A 263 11.65 -8.30 -10.04
N GLN A 264 11.24 -7.09 -9.66
CA GLN A 264 10.12 -6.39 -10.29
C GLN A 264 10.58 -5.82 -11.63
N LEU A 265 9.91 -6.22 -12.71
CA LEU A 265 10.27 -5.88 -14.08
C LEU A 265 9.57 -4.58 -14.50
N LEU A 266 10.35 -3.55 -14.79
CA LEU A 266 9.82 -2.26 -15.23
C LEU A 266 9.57 -2.26 -16.75
N LEU A 267 8.37 -1.85 -17.16
CA LEU A 267 8.02 -1.60 -18.55
C LEU A 267 7.63 -0.14 -18.77
N GLU A 268 8.09 0.40 -19.89
CA GLU A 268 7.67 1.69 -20.42
C GLU A 268 7.20 1.51 -21.86
N SER A 269 5.89 1.63 -22.08
CA SER A 269 5.30 1.46 -23.42
C SER A 269 5.57 2.69 -24.30
N VAL A 270 6.04 2.46 -25.54
CA VAL A 270 6.25 3.53 -26.54
C VAL A 270 4.95 4.17 -27.03
N GLU A 271 3.84 3.42 -26.99
CA GLU A 271 2.50 3.89 -27.34
C GLU A 271 1.41 3.13 -26.57
N ASN A 272 0.15 3.53 -26.75
CA ASN A 272 -0.98 2.80 -26.18
C ASN A 272 -1.19 1.49 -26.95
N GLY A 273 -1.64 0.45 -26.26
CA GLY A 273 -1.83 -0.85 -26.86
C GLY A 273 -2.20 -1.92 -25.85
N TYR A 274 -1.82 -3.15 -26.15
CA TYR A 274 -2.14 -4.34 -25.38
C TYR A 274 -0.89 -5.17 -25.16
N LEU A 275 -0.57 -5.46 -23.90
CA LEU A 275 0.57 -6.31 -23.54
C LEU A 275 0.11 -7.77 -23.50
N PHE A 276 0.78 -8.60 -24.29
CA PHE A 276 0.64 -10.05 -24.28
C PHE A 276 1.83 -10.69 -23.55
N PHE A 277 1.57 -11.68 -22.71
CA PHE A 277 2.57 -12.30 -21.83
C PHE A 277 2.75 -13.76 -22.18
N SER A 278 3.97 -14.13 -22.55
CA SER A 278 4.36 -15.49 -22.93
C SER A 278 5.50 -15.99 -22.05
N VAL A 279 5.35 -17.20 -21.53
CA VAL A 279 6.35 -17.86 -20.69
C VAL A 279 6.97 -19.01 -21.47
N ALA A 280 8.29 -18.98 -21.62
CA ALA A 280 9.07 -20.02 -22.28
C ALA A 280 10.05 -20.66 -21.29
N ALA A 281 10.40 -21.92 -21.54
CA ALA A 281 11.43 -22.63 -20.79
C ALA A 281 12.34 -23.44 -21.72
N ARG A 282 13.52 -23.80 -21.20
CA ARG A 282 14.47 -24.74 -21.84
C ARG A 282 15.12 -25.63 -20.79
N GLY A 283 15.78 -26.69 -21.23
CA GLY A 283 16.45 -27.67 -20.36
C GLY A 283 15.48 -28.72 -19.82
N GLN A 284 15.84 -29.30 -18.67
CA GLN A 284 15.08 -30.38 -18.03
C GLN A 284 14.89 -30.09 -16.55
N GLY A 285 13.65 -30.15 -16.07
CA GLY A 285 13.37 -29.96 -14.66
C GLY A 285 11.91 -29.68 -14.36
N LYS A 286 11.68 -28.89 -13.31
CA LYS A 286 10.36 -28.46 -12.85
C LYS A 286 10.29 -26.95 -12.84
N VAL A 287 9.21 -26.42 -13.40
CA VAL A 287 8.84 -25.01 -13.32
C VAL A 287 7.53 -24.91 -12.56
N LYS A 288 7.52 -24.10 -11.52
CA LYS A 288 6.33 -23.68 -10.78
C LYS A 288 5.99 -22.26 -11.25
N LEU A 289 4.78 -22.05 -11.77
CA LEU A 289 4.29 -20.74 -12.20
C LEU A 289 3.12 -20.31 -11.32
N GLY A 290 3.20 -19.09 -10.80
CA GLY A 290 2.20 -18.45 -9.97
C GLY A 290 1.47 -17.33 -10.70
N SER A 291 0.86 -16.44 -9.93
CA SER A 291 0.27 -15.21 -10.46
C SER A 291 1.32 -14.29 -11.07
N CYS A 292 0.92 -13.56 -12.12
CA CYS A 292 1.70 -12.48 -12.70
C CYS A 292 1.08 -11.14 -12.29
N HIS A 293 1.68 -10.48 -11.32
CA HIS A 293 1.26 -9.17 -10.83
C HIS A 293 1.60 -8.10 -11.88
N HIS A 294 0.69 -7.16 -12.05
CA HIS A 294 0.88 -5.99 -12.90
C HIS A 294 0.35 -4.75 -12.18
N ARG A 295 1.22 -3.77 -12.01
CA ARG A 295 0.95 -2.55 -11.23
C ARG A 295 1.30 -1.32 -12.04
N TRP A 296 0.63 -0.21 -11.77
CA TRP A 296 1.15 1.08 -12.25
C TRP A 296 2.36 1.45 -11.41
N SER A 297 3.47 1.65 -12.10
CA SER A 297 4.77 1.91 -11.48
C SER A 297 5.02 3.40 -11.35
N ARG A 298 5.70 3.76 -10.26
CA ARG A 298 6.27 5.09 -10.08
C ARG A 298 7.78 5.11 -10.37
N ASN A 299 8.30 4.05 -11.00
CA ASN A 299 9.70 3.90 -11.42
C ASN A 299 10.70 4.30 -10.32
N GLY A 300 10.63 3.61 -9.19
CA GLY A 300 11.50 3.87 -8.03
C GLY A 300 11.02 4.97 -7.07
N LEU A 301 10.05 5.83 -7.45
CA LEU A 301 9.52 6.87 -6.55
C LEU A 301 8.51 6.35 -5.52
N GLY A 302 8.14 5.07 -5.58
CA GLY A 302 7.32 4.40 -4.57
C GLY A 302 6.33 3.37 -5.13
N GLU A 303 6.00 2.41 -4.28
CA GLU A 303 5.06 1.32 -4.55
C GLU A 303 3.62 1.74 -4.29
N PHE A 304 2.76 1.64 -5.31
CA PHE A 304 1.35 2.09 -5.30
C PHE A 304 1.17 3.61 -5.11
N VAL A 305 1.73 4.18 -4.04
CA VAL A 305 1.76 5.60 -3.70
C VAL A 305 3.20 6.09 -3.65
N LEU A 306 3.41 7.41 -3.78
CA LEU A 306 4.75 7.99 -3.64
C LEU A 306 5.32 7.67 -2.25
N GLY A 307 6.55 7.17 -2.21
CA GLY A 307 7.20 6.71 -0.98
C GLY A 307 6.72 5.36 -0.44
N GLY A 308 5.86 4.63 -1.16
CA GLY A 308 5.55 3.25 -0.81
C GLY A 308 6.79 2.35 -0.97
N GLU A 309 6.93 1.38 -0.08
CA GLU A 309 8.06 0.46 -0.03
C GLU A 309 7.57 -0.98 -0.22
N ARG A 310 8.45 -1.84 -0.75
CA ARG A 310 8.21 -3.26 -0.98
C ARG A 310 9.12 -4.12 -0.10
N LEU A 311 8.54 -5.08 0.60
CA LEU A 311 9.23 -6.13 1.33
C LEU A 311 9.03 -7.43 0.55
N VAL A 312 10.11 -8.13 0.25
CA VAL A 312 10.07 -9.42 -0.46
C VAL A 312 10.95 -10.44 0.26
N ASP A 313 10.52 -11.70 0.36
CA ASP A 313 11.35 -12.78 0.91
C ASP A 313 12.03 -13.61 -0.20
N GLN A 314 12.88 -14.57 0.20
CA GLN A 314 13.55 -15.47 -0.75
C GLN A 314 12.60 -16.37 -1.55
N GLN A 315 11.35 -16.52 -1.08
CA GLN A 315 10.29 -17.26 -1.76
C GLN A 315 9.46 -16.38 -2.69
N MET A 316 9.91 -15.15 -2.95
CA MET A 316 9.24 -14.18 -3.81
C MET A 316 7.89 -13.68 -3.26
N HIS A 317 7.59 -13.88 -1.98
CA HIS A 317 6.39 -13.36 -1.35
C HIS A 317 6.56 -11.88 -0.98
N GLU A 318 5.58 -11.07 -1.36
CA GLU A 318 5.59 -9.62 -1.16
C GLU A 318 4.67 -9.16 -0.02
N ILE A 319 5.08 -8.11 0.69
CA ILE A 319 4.25 -7.23 1.51
C ILE A 319 4.65 -5.79 1.16
N HIS A 320 3.69 -4.88 1.04
CA HIS A 320 4.00 -3.47 0.80
C HIS A 320 3.66 -2.62 2.02
N THR A 321 4.44 -1.56 2.21
CA THR A 321 4.30 -0.64 3.34
C THR A 321 4.34 0.80 2.86
N PHE A 322 3.60 1.69 3.52
CA PHE A 322 3.70 3.13 3.27
C PHE A 322 3.72 3.85 4.61
N PHE A 323 4.64 4.79 4.79
CA PHE A 323 4.81 5.57 6.02
C PHE A 323 4.56 7.05 5.75
N ASN A 324 3.96 7.78 6.68
CA ASN A 324 3.93 9.24 6.62
C ASN A 324 4.10 9.79 8.04
N PRO A 325 5.13 10.62 8.28
CA PRO A 325 5.45 11.05 9.63
C PRO A 325 4.52 12.15 10.17
N MET A 326 3.69 12.77 9.32
CA MET A 326 2.67 13.76 9.71
C MET A 326 3.20 14.84 10.68
N ASP A 327 2.73 14.86 11.93
CA ASP A 327 3.06 15.90 12.91
C ASP A 327 4.23 15.55 13.84
N PHE A 328 4.87 14.38 13.66
CA PHE A 328 5.97 13.88 14.49
C PHE A 328 5.63 13.72 15.97
N THR A 329 4.34 13.65 16.34
CA THR A 329 3.93 13.43 17.74
C THR A 329 3.34 12.04 17.94
N PRO A 330 3.59 11.37 19.08
CA PRO A 330 3.00 10.06 19.37
C PRO A 330 1.47 10.03 19.24
N PRO A 331 0.88 8.86 18.93
CA PRO A 331 1.51 7.57 18.63
C PRO A 331 1.75 7.34 17.13
N LEU A 332 2.59 6.35 16.78
CA LEU A 332 2.61 5.77 15.43
C LEU A 332 1.37 4.88 15.23
N CYS A 333 0.54 5.23 14.24
CA CYS A 333 -0.70 4.54 13.91
C CYS A 333 -0.49 3.59 12.71
N VAL A 334 -0.37 2.28 12.95
CA VAL A 334 -0.20 1.27 11.91
C VAL A 334 -1.54 0.62 11.55
N TYR A 335 -1.89 0.60 10.26
CA TYR A 335 -3.10 -0.03 9.74
C TYR A 335 -2.77 -1.13 8.75
N PHE A 336 -3.21 -2.36 9.08
CA PHE A 336 -3.17 -3.50 8.18
C PHE A 336 -4.43 -3.53 7.32
N SER A 337 -4.24 -3.52 6.00
CA SER A 337 -5.32 -3.56 5.02
C SER A 337 -6.15 -4.85 5.13
N GLY A 338 -7.43 -4.77 4.78
CA GLY A 338 -8.31 -5.92 4.66
C GLY A 338 -8.04 -6.74 3.39
N PHE A 339 -8.79 -7.82 3.23
CA PHE A 339 -8.74 -8.67 2.03
C PHE A 339 -9.21 -7.90 0.80
N ARG A 340 -8.45 -7.95 -0.29
CA ARG A 340 -8.81 -7.26 -1.54
C ARG A 340 -8.12 -7.87 -2.77
N LYS A 341 -8.89 -8.04 -3.85
CA LYS A 341 -8.38 -8.54 -5.14
C LYS A 341 -7.60 -7.47 -5.92
N ALA A 342 -8.09 -6.23 -5.91
CA ALA A 342 -7.34 -5.09 -6.43
C ALA A 342 -6.24 -4.76 -5.43
N GLU A 343 -4.99 -4.67 -5.85
CA GLU A 343 -3.85 -4.46 -4.95
C GLU A 343 -3.73 -3.00 -4.49
N GLY A 344 -2.87 -2.79 -3.49
CA GLY A 344 -2.62 -1.48 -2.89
C GLY A 344 -3.20 -1.31 -1.48
N PHE A 345 -2.95 -0.15 -0.89
CA PHE A 345 -3.27 0.17 0.49
C PHE A 345 -4.76 0.47 0.72
N GLU A 346 -5.30 0.04 1.85
CA GLU A 346 -6.61 0.47 2.36
C GLU A 346 -6.44 1.46 3.52
N GLY A 347 -7.49 2.19 3.88
CA GLY A 347 -7.52 2.98 5.12
C GLY A 347 -6.78 4.32 5.06
N TYR A 348 -6.16 4.68 3.92
CA TYR A 348 -5.37 5.91 3.78
C TYR A 348 -6.10 7.17 4.31
N ARG A 349 -7.34 7.41 3.85
CA ARG A 349 -8.11 8.59 4.25
C ARG A 349 -8.44 8.58 5.73
N LEU A 350 -8.86 7.43 6.24
CA LEU A 350 -9.23 7.24 7.64
C LEU A 350 -8.04 7.54 8.55
N ILE A 351 -6.94 6.83 8.34
CA ILE A 351 -5.76 6.91 9.21
C ILE A 351 -5.10 8.28 9.11
N ARG A 352 -5.02 8.87 7.91
CA ARG A 352 -4.52 10.24 7.74
C ARG A 352 -5.37 11.28 8.50
N SER A 353 -6.68 11.07 8.61
CA SER A 353 -7.59 11.97 9.35
C SER A 353 -7.37 11.98 10.88
N LEU A 354 -6.55 11.06 11.40
CA LEU A 354 -6.15 11.04 12.80
C LEU A 354 -5.10 12.11 13.11
N ASN A 355 -4.46 12.67 12.07
CA ASN A 355 -3.41 13.69 12.18
C ASN A 355 -2.28 13.25 13.13
N LYS A 356 -1.81 12.03 12.94
CA LYS A 356 -0.69 11.41 13.66
C LYS A 356 0.21 10.68 12.68
N PRO A 357 1.49 10.43 13.01
CA PRO A 357 2.37 9.61 12.20
C PRO A 357 1.69 8.27 11.94
N PHE A 358 1.74 7.78 10.70
CA PHE A 358 1.04 6.56 10.35
C PHE A 358 1.79 5.68 9.36
N MET A 359 1.43 4.41 9.37
CA MET A 359 1.91 3.41 8.44
C MET A 359 0.75 2.57 7.93
N LEU A 360 0.72 2.28 6.63
CA LEU A 360 -0.20 1.34 6.00
C LEU A 360 0.57 0.10 5.58
N ILE A 361 -0.02 -1.08 5.75
CA ILE A 361 0.56 -2.36 5.33
C ILE A 361 -0.49 -3.09 4.49
N CYS A 362 -0.10 -3.63 3.33
CA CYS A 362 -0.98 -4.47 2.51
C CYS A 362 -0.28 -5.73 2.01
N ASP A 363 -1.08 -6.77 1.77
CA ASP A 363 -0.64 -8.10 1.37
C ASP A 363 -1.24 -8.43 -0.01
N PRO A 364 -0.46 -8.39 -1.10
CA PRO A 364 -0.95 -8.65 -2.45
C PRO A 364 -1.02 -10.15 -2.80
N ARG A 365 -0.60 -11.07 -1.93
CA ARG A 365 -0.40 -12.49 -2.26
C ARG A 365 -1.72 -13.26 -2.37
N LEU A 366 -1.65 -14.50 -2.89
CA LEU A 366 -2.81 -15.40 -3.06
C LEU A 366 -3.94 -14.73 -3.85
N ILE A 367 -5.21 -14.91 -3.48
CA ILE A 367 -6.34 -14.28 -4.19
C ILE A 367 -6.46 -12.78 -3.84
N GLY A 368 -6.15 -12.39 -2.60
CA GLY A 368 -6.33 -11.02 -2.12
C GLY A 368 -5.76 -10.77 -0.72
N GLY A 369 -4.72 -11.52 -0.35
CA GLY A 369 -3.98 -11.42 0.89
C GLY A 369 -3.73 -12.78 1.57
N GLY A 370 -2.49 -13.02 1.96
CA GLY A 370 -2.03 -14.17 2.75
C GLY A 370 -2.09 -13.96 4.26
N PHE A 371 -2.98 -13.08 4.75
CA PHE A 371 -3.14 -12.75 6.17
C PHE A 371 -1.84 -12.30 6.85
N TYR A 372 -0.90 -11.76 6.07
CA TYR A 372 0.43 -11.34 6.53
C TYR A 372 1.25 -12.48 7.15
N LEU A 373 0.86 -13.74 6.96
CA LEU A 373 1.66 -14.90 7.34
C LEU A 373 2.60 -15.28 6.20
N GLY A 374 3.80 -15.73 6.52
CA GLY A 374 4.78 -16.09 5.50
C GLY A 374 5.89 -16.96 6.05
N SER A 375 7.04 -16.87 5.37
CA SER A 375 8.31 -17.31 5.92
C SER A 375 8.68 -16.44 7.13
N ASP A 376 9.54 -16.97 7.99
CA ASP A 376 10.08 -16.20 9.12
C ASP A 376 10.78 -14.92 8.62
N GLU A 377 11.47 -14.99 7.48
CA GLU A 377 12.10 -13.82 6.85
C GLU A 377 11.10 -12.71 6.52
N LEU A 378 9.96 -13.05 5.90
CA LEU A 378 8.95 -12.05 5.56
C LEU A 378 8.31 -11.45 6.81
N GLU A 379 7.98 -12.29 7.79
CA GLU A 379 7.38 -11.84 9.04
C GLU A 379 8.34 -10.95 9.84
N ASP A 380 9.62 -11.29 9.89
CA ASP A 380 10.65 -10.47 10.55
C ASP A 380 10.86 -9.14 9.83
N LYS A 381 10.79 -9.12 8.48
CA LYS A 381 10.82 -7.87 7.70
C LYS A 381 9.65 -6.94 8.04
N VAL A 382 8.45 -7.47 8.29
CA VAL A 382 7.30 -6.66 8.73
C VAL A 382 7.55 -6.04 10.10
N VAL A 383 8.03 -6.83 11.07
CA VAL A 383 8.37 -6.32 12.42
C VAL A 383 9.46 -5.26 12.35
N ALA A 384 10.55 -5.56 11.63
CA ALA A 384 11.69 -4.67 11.48
C ALA A 384 11.29 -3.35 10.81
N LYS A 385 10.41 -3.39 9.81
CA LYS A 385 9.95 -2.16 9.15
C LYS A 385 9.10 -1.28 10.09
N ILE A 386 8.25 -1.86 10.93
CA ILE A 386 7.51 -1.08 11.93
C ILE A 386 8.47 -0.47 12.96
N GLN A 387 9.45 -1.25 13.45
CA GLN A 387 10.46 -0.77 14.39
C GLN A 387 11.31 0.36 13.78
N GLU A 388 11.73 0.23 12.53
CA GLU A 388 12.46 1.26 11.79
C GLU A 388 11.70 2.60 11.79
N LYS A 389 10.37 2.58 11.64
CA LYS A 389 9.56 3.80 11.64
C LYS A 389 9.33 4.35 13.05
N LEU A 390 9.30 3.51 14.09
CA LEU A 390 9.33 3.98 15.47
C LEU A 390 10.65 4.68 15.79
N ASP A 391 11.77 4.06 15.42
CA ASP A 391 13.11 4.62 15.62
C ASP A 391 13.27 5.95 14.86
N TYR A 392 12.75 6.04 13.63
CA TYR A 392 12.69 7.28 12.84
C TYR A 392 11.95 8.41 13.56
N LEU A 393 10.90 8.10 14.30
CA LEU A 393 10.12 9.07 15.05
C LEU A 393 10.70 9.35 16.45
N GLY A 394 11.65 8.52 16.90
CA GLY A 394 12.12 8.51 18.28
C GLY A 394 11.08 7.97 19.27
N PHE A 395 10.19 7.09 18.81
CA PHE A 395 9.11 6.50 19.62
C PHE A 395 9.48 5.09 20.09
N ASP A 396 8.80 4.61 21.13
CA ASP A 396 8.87 3.21 21.55
C ASP A 396 7.54 2.45 21.30
N ASN A 397 7.53 1.16 21.64
CA ASN A 397 6.37 0.30 21.38
C ASN A 397 5.14 0.68 22.24
N SER A 398 5.31 1.36 23.37
CA SER A 398 4.18 1.88 24.15
C SER A 398 3.46 3.02 23.41
N GLN A 399 4.15 3.67 22.48
CA GLN A 399 3.65 4.72 21.58
C GLN A 399 3.21 4.19 20.21
N LEU A 400 2.96 2.88 20.11
CA LEU A 400 2.47 2.20 18.91
C LEU A 400 0.99 1.83 19.05
N ILE A 401 0.21 2.10 18.00
CA ILE A 401 -1.13 1.55 17.81
C ILE A 401 -1.12 0.63 16.58
N LEU A 402 -1.48 -0.64 16.76
CA LEU A 402 -1.73 -1.56 15.66
C LEU A 402 -3.23 -1.70 15.39
N SER A 403 -3.63 -1.75 14.12
CA SER A 403 -5.04 -1.72 13.79
C SER A 403 -5.38 -2.39 12.46
N GLY A 404 -6.65 -2.76 12.30
CA GLY A 404 -7.15 -3.37 11.07
C GLY A 404 -8.60 -3.82 11.16
N VAL A 405 -9.18 -4.15 10.01
CA VAL A 405 -10.55 -4.68 9.87
C VAL A 405 -10.52 -6.00 9.13
N SER A 406 -11.33 -6.98 9.54
CA SER A 406 -11.37 -8.32 8.92
C SER A 406 -9.97 -8.96 8.85
N MET A 407 -9.43 -9.25 7.66
CA MET A 407 -8.07 -9.77 7.47
C MET A 407 -6.99 -8.95 8.20
N GLY A 408 -7.13 -7.62 8.23
CA GLY A 408 -6.18 -6.74 8.91
C GLY A 408 -6.10 -6.96 10.43
N THR A 409 -7.16 -7.51 11.03
CA THR A 409 -7.16 -7.84 12.47
C THR A 409 -6.13 -8.92 12.81
N PHE A 410 -5.92 -9.87 11.90
CA PHE A 410 -4.92 -10.91 12.07
C PHE A 410 -3.53 -10.30 12.12
N GLY A 411 -3.16 -9.47 11.13
CA GLY A 411 -1.88 -8.77 11.11
C GLY A 411 -1.66 -7.93 12.37
N ALA A 412 -2.64 -7.09 12.72
CA ALA A 412 -2.55 -6.21 13.89
C ALA A 412 -2.32 -6.95 15.21
N THR A 413 -2.99 -8.09 15.41
CA THR A 413 -2.88 -8.87 16.66
C THR A 413 -1.70 -9.82 16.66
N TYR A 414 -1.43 -10.50 15.54
CA TYR A 414 -0.31 -11.43 15.40
C TYR A 414 1.03 -10.71 15.54
N TYR A 415 1.26 -9.63 14.80
CA TYR A 415 2.48 -8.82 14.96
C TYR A 415 2.49 -8.03 16.27
N GLY A 416 1.31 -7.75 16.85
CA GLY A 416 1.19 -7.24 18.21
C GLY A 416 1.93 -8.12 19.21
N THR A 417 1.89 -9.44 19.08
CA THR A 417 2.64 -10.33 19.99
C THR A 417 4.15 -10.16 19.90
N LYS A 418 4.69 -9.70 18.77
CA LYS A 418 6.12 -9.45 18.57
C LYS A 418 6.53 -8.03 18.98
N LEU A 419 5.58 -7.08 18.98
CA LEU A 419 5.83 -5.66 19.21
C LEU A 419 5.36 -5.17 20.58
N SER A 420 4.42 -5.84 21.25
CA SER A 420 3.83 -5.39 22.52
C SER A 420 3.37 -3.92 22.50
N PRO A 421 2.46 -3.52 21.58
CA PRO A 421 2.07 -2.13 21.38
C PRO A 421 1.30 -1.57 22.58
N GLY A 422 1.27 -0.23 22.73
CA GLY A 422 0.41 0.44 23.71
C GLY A 422 -1.09 0.21 23.46
N GLY A 423 -1.48 0.12 22.17
CA GLY A 423 -2.87 -0.09 21.77
C GLY A 423 -3.05 -1.02 20.57
N ILE A 424 -4.14 -1.78 20.58
CA ILE A 424 -4.66 -2.50 19.41
C ILE A 424 -6.11 -2.11 19.19
N VAL A 425 -6.48 -1.70 17.97
CA VAL A 425 -7.86 -1.34 17.61
C VAL A 425 -8.28 -2.16 16.41
N ILE A 426 -9.25 -3.05 16.59
CA ILE A 426 -9.66 -4.02 15.56
C ILE A 426 -11.18 -4.10 15.42
N SER A 427 -11.63 -4.47 14.22
CA SER A 427 -13.04 -4.70 13.91
C SER A 427 -13.23 -5.97 13.10
N LYS A 428 -14.25 -6.76 13.45
CA LYS A 428 -14.63 -8.02 12.79
C LYS A 428 -13.45 -9.02 12.75
N PRO A 429 -12.95 -9.46 13.92
CA PRO A 429 -11.72 -10.25 13.99
C PRO A 429 -11.82 -11.61 13.31
N VAL A 430 -10.76 -12.00 12.59
CA VAL A 430 -10.60 -13.31 11.94
C VAL A 430 -9.22 -13.86 12.31
N LEU A 431 -9.16 -14.75 13.29
CA LEU A 431 -7.91 -15.13 13.99
C LEU A 431 -7.59 -16.62 13.86
N SER A 432 -8.61 -17.46 13.83
CA SER A 432 -8.51 -18.92 13.73
C SER A 432 -8.65 -19.39 12.28
N LEU A 433 -7.67 -19.04 11.44
CA LEU A 433 -7.73 -19.26 9.99
C LEU A 433 -7.96 -20.71 9.56
N GLY A 434 -7.43 -21.68 10.32
CA GLY A 434 -7.69 -23.10 10.07
C GLY A 434 -9.13 -23.49 10.39
N THR A 435 -9.73 -22.90 11.43
CA THR A 435 -11.17 -23.07 11.71
C THR A 435 -12.02 -22.49 10.58
N VAL A 436 -11.65 -21.31 10.06
CA VAL A 436 -12.34 -20.70 8.90
C VAL A 436 -12.27 -21.64 7.69
N ALA A 437 -11.09 -22.17 7.38
CA ALA A 437 -10.90 -23.11 6.27
C ALA A 437 -11.75 -24.38 6.40
N LEU A 438 -11.85 -24.96 7.60
CA LEU A 438 -12.68 -26.16 7.83
C LEU A 438 -14.19 -25.88 7.69
N ARG A 439 -14.62 -24.65 7.99
CA ARG A 439 -16.04 -24.24 8.00
C ARG A 439 -16.53 -23.72 6.66
N GLU A 440 -15.62 -23.52 5.71
CA GLU A 440 -15.91 -23.03 4.36
C GLU A 440 -17.07 -23.78 3.68
N LYS A 441 -17.16 -25.11 3.86
CA LYS A 441 -18.20 -25.95 3.26
C LYS A 441 -19.56 -25.91 3.98
N PHE A 442 -19.63 -25.40 5.21
CA PHE A 442 -20.78 -25.63 6.11
C PHE A 442 -21.48 -24.36 6.55
N ASP A 443 -20.73 -23.29 6.83
CA ASP A 443 -21.26 -22.15 7.59
C ASP A 443 -21.50 -20.89 6.75
N ARG A 444 -21.09 -20.86 5.48
CA ARG A 444 -21.06 -19.61 4.70
C ARG A 444 -21.77 -19.68 3.33
N PRO A 445 -22.99 -19.15 3.21
CA PRO A 445 -23.57 -18.80 1.91
C PRO A 445 -22.69 -17.72 1.25
N GLY A 446 -21.96 -18.09 0.20
CA GLY A 446 -21.09 -17.18 -0.56
C GLY A 446 -19.58 -17.41 -0.45
N GLY A 447 -19.10 -18.29 0.45
CA GLY A 447 -17.73 -18.84 0.50
C GLY A 447 -16.55 -17.84 0.66
N PHE A 448 -15.53 -18.23 1.43
CA PHE A 448 -14.19 -17.62 1.51
C PHE A 448 -13.09 -18.59 1.03
N GLU A 449 -13.04 -18.88 -0.27
CA GLU A 449 -12.05 -19.79 -0.89
C GLU A 449 -10.60 -19.51 -0.48
N THR A 450 -10.25 -18.24 -0.26
CA THR A 450 -8.95 -17.79 0.25
C THR A 450 -8.50 -18.53 1.51
N SER A 451 -9.42 -18.96 2.38
CA SER A 451 -9.08 -19.72 3.59
C SER A 451 -8.51 -21.10 3.27
N LEU A 452 -9.02 -21.77 2.23
CA LEU A 452 -8.50 -23.05 1.76
C LEU A 452 -7.13 -22.88 1.10
N GLU A 453 -6.98 -21.84 0.28
CA GLU A 453 -5.70 -21.51 -0.37
C GLU A 453 -4.62 -21.23 0.66
N LEU A 454 -4.93 -20.48 1.72
CA LEU A 454 -4.00 -20.18 2.79
C LEU A 454 -3.59 -21.44 3.57
N LEU A 455 -4.54 -22.33 3.88
CA LEU A 455 -4.23 -23.60 4.53
C LEU A 455 -3.32 -24.48 3.64
N HIS A 456 -3.63 -24.55 2.34
CA HIS A 456 -2.85 -25.32 1.39
C HIS A 456 -1.45 -24.72 1.18
N ALA A 457 -1.33 -23.39 1.10
CA ALA A 457 -0.06 -22.70 0.91
C ALA A 457 0.93 -22.99 2.06
N HIS A 458 0.44 -23.08 3.30
CA HIS A 458 1.29 -23.34 4.46
C HIS A 458 1.61 -24.82 4.70
N TYR A 459 0.68 -25.74 4.41
CA TYR A 459 0.84 -27.15 4.82
C TYR A 459 0.79 -28.16 3.68
N GLY A 460 0.58 -27.72 2.43
CA GLY A 460 0.50 -28.60 1.27
C GLY A 460 -0.74 -29.52 1.24
N ASN A 461 -1.68 -29.37 2.18
CA ASN A 461 -2.89 -30.19 2.28
C ASN A 461 -4.01 -29.46 3.05
N LEU A 462 -5.23 -30.02 3.03
CA LEU A 462 -6.43 -29.45 3.65
C LEU A 462 -6.96 -30.28 4.83
N THR A 463 -6.07 -30.94 5.58
CA THR A 463 -6.49 -31.80 6.70
C THR A 463 -6.90 -31.00 7.93
N SER A 464 -7.72 -31.61 8.79
CA SER A 464 -8.07 -31.00 10.10
C SER A 464 -6.87 -30.83 11.02
N GLU A 465 -5.80 -31.61 10.85
CA GLU A 465 -4.56 -31.43 11.60
C GLU A 465 -3.82 -30.17 11.15
N SER A 466 -3.63 -29.98 9.84
CA SER A 466 -3.06 -28.73 9.30
C SER A 466 -3.87 -27.51 9.72
N ALA A 467 -5.20 -27.61 9.74
CA ALA A 467 -6.06 -26.53 10.22
C ALA A 467 -5.82 -26.21 11.72
N ARG A 468 -5.65 -27.24 12.56
CA ARG A 468 -5.27 -27.03 13.97
C ARG A 468 -3.89 -26.39 14.09
N GLN A 469 -2.91 -26.84 13.31
CA GLN A 469 -1.56 -26.27 13.30
C GLN A 469 -1.58 -24.80 12.87
N LEU A 470 -2.37 -24.45 11.86
CA LEU A 470 -2.55 -23.06 11.43
C LEU A 470 -3.15 -22.18 12.54
N ASN A 471 -4.17 -22.66 13.24
CA ASN A 471 -4.71 -21.95 14.41
C ASN A 471 -3.65 -21.81 15.51
N GLN A 472 -2.87 -22.86 15.76
CA GLN A 472 -1.80 -22.85 16.76
C GLN A 472 -0.67 -21.89 16.39
N LYS A 473 -0.37 -21.68 15.10
CA LYS A 473 0.61 -20.67 14.66
C LYS A 473 0.29 -19.29 15.23
N TYR A 474 -1.00 -18.93 15.30
CA TYR A 474 -1.47 -17.70 15.94
C TYR A 474 -1.58 -17.82 17.47
N TRP A 475 -2.37 -18.76 17.98
CA TRP A 475 -2.72 -18.78 19.41
C TRP A 475 -1.55 -19.14 20.34
N SER A 476 -0.51 -19.83 19.84
CA SER A 476 0.71 -20.09 20.61
C SER A 476 1.56 -18.84 20.87
N GLN A 477 1.32 -17.75 20.14
CA GLN A 477 1.99 -16.46 20.36
C GLN A 477 1.41 -15.68 21.55
N MET A 478 0.22 -16.05 22.03
CA MET A 478 -0.47 -15.41 23.17
C MET A 478 0.14 -15.86 24.51
N LYS A 479 1.42 -15.56 24.71
CA LYS A 479 2.23 -15.95 25.88
C LYS A 479 1.89 -15.09 27.10
N GLU A 480 2.30 -15.58 28.28
CA GLU A 480 2.08 -14.90 29.55
C GLU A 480 2.67 -13.48 29.55
N GLY A 481 1.87 -12.50 29.96
CA GLY A 481 2.30 -11.11 30.14
C GLY A 481 2.66 -10.33 28.87
N ILE A 482 2.54 -10.93 27.69
CA ILE A 482 2.94 -10.31 26.41
C ILE A 482 2.20 -9.02 26.06
N PHE A 483 1.01 -8.81 26.66
CA PHE A 483 0.15 -7.66 26.47
C PHE A 483 -0.20 -6.96 27.79
N LYS A 484 0.66 -7.09 28.82
CA LYS A 484 0.41 -6.52 30.16
C LYS A 484 0.06 -5.02 30.14
N ASP A 485 0.64 -4.25 29.23
CA ASP A 485 0.44 -2.80 29.12
C ASP A 485 -0.49 -2.41 27.95
N THR A 486 -0.86 -3.40 27.12
CA THR A 486 -1.65 -3.21 25.90
C THR A 486 -3.15 -3.14 26.19
N THR A 487 -3.81 -2.13 25.63
CA THR A 487 -5.27 -2.08 25.53
C THR A 487 -5.73 -2.58 24.17
N ILE A 488 -6.66 -3.53 24.11
CA ILE A 488 -7.26 -4.04 22.87
C ILE A 488 -8.74 -3.63 22.79
N SER A 489 -9.10 -2.80 21.81
CA SER A 489 -10.48 -2.43 21.50
C SER A 489 -11.00 -3.28 20.33
N VAL A 490 -12.13 -3.96 20.52
CA VAL A 490 -12.67 -4.92 19.55
C VAL A 490 -14.15 -4.63 19.23
N ALA A 491 -14.44 -4.30 17.98
CA ALA A 491 -15.79 -4.43 17.43
C ALA A 491 -15.93 -5.85 16.86
N TYR A 492 -16.97 -6.58 17.23
CA TYR A 492 -17.21 -7.94 16.73
C TYR A 492 -18.67 -8.15 16.34
N MET A 493 -18.89 -9.07 15.42
CA MET A 493 -20.22 -9.49 14.99
C MET A 493 -20.70 -10.64 15.89
N ARG A 494 -21.95 -10.61 16.34
CA ARG A 494 -22.54 -11.63 17.22
C ARG A 494 -22.86 -12.92 16.47
N ASP A 495 -23.26 -12.79 15.21
CA ASP A 495 -23.56 -13.92 14.32
C ASP A 495 -22.44 -14.14 13.29
N GLU A 496 -21.20 -13.86 13.69
CA GLU A 496 -20.00 -13.95 12.85
C GLU A 496 -19.91 -15.31 12.12
N ASP A 497 -19.81 -15.29 10.78
CA ASP A 497 -19.86 -16.50 9.95
C ASP A 497 -18.47 -16.94 9.44
N TYR A 498 -17.41 -16.18 9.73
CA TYR A 498 -16.02 -16.60 9.49
C TYR A 498 -15.42 -17.24 10.75
N ASP A 499 -15.21 -16.44 11.80
CA ASP A 499 -14.55 -16.87 13.04
C ASP A 499 -15.42 -16.56 14.27
N ARG A 500 -16.47 -17.37 14.45
CA ARG A 500 -17.46 -17.27 15.55
C ARG A 500 -16.86 -17.06 16.93
N THR A 501 -15.69 -17.64 17.20
CA THR A 501 -15.10 -17.68 18.54
C THR A 501 -13.99 -16.65 18.74
N ALA A 502 -13.67 -15.83 17.73
CA ALA A 502 -12.53 -14.91 17.78
C ALA A 502 -12.53 -13.99 19.01
N PHE A 503 -13.67 -13.33 19.29
CA PHE A 503 -13.79 -12.42 20.44
C PHE A 503 -13.75 -13.17 21.78
N GLU A 504 -14.45 -14.30 21.88
CA GLU A 504 -14.48 -15.12 23.10
C GLU A 504 -13.09 -15.66 23.45
N GLU A 505 -12.35 -16.15 22.46
CA GLU A 505 -10.97 -16.60 22.64
C GLU A 505 -10.04 -15.43 23.01
N LEU A 506 -10.16 -14.25 22.39
CA LEU A 506 -9.41 -13.07 22.83
C LEU A 506 -9.66 -12.72 24.30
N VAL A 507 -10.92 -12.77 24.75
CA VAL A 507 -11.27 -12.55 26.17
C VAL A 507 -10.72 -13.65 27.08
N ARG A 508 -10.64 -14.89 26.59
CA ARG A 508 -10.05 -16.00 27.35
C ARG A 508 -8.54 -15.83 27.50
N TYR A 509 -7.84 -15.54 26.40
CA TYR A 509 -6.38 -15.36 26.38
C TYR A 509 -5.93 -14.08 27.08
N SER A 510 -6.78 -13.05 27.19
CA SER A 510 -6.44 -11.82 27.92
C SER A 510 -6.02 -12.06 29.38
N LYS A 511 -6.54 -13.12 30.01
CA LYS A 511 -6.15 -13.53 31.37
C LYS A 511 -4.69 -13.98 31.47
N ILE A 512 -4.16 -14.57 30.40
CA ILE A 512 -2.78 -15.06 30.33
C ILE A 512 -1.89 -13.93 29.82
N THR A 513 -2.29 -13.25 28.75
CA THR A 513 -1.47 -12.21 28.12
C THR A 513 -1.40 -10.92 28.92
N GLY A 514 -2.34 -10.67 29.83
CA GLY A 514 -2.45 -9.43 30.59
C GLY A 514 -3.18 -8.31 29.84
N ALA A 515 -3.71 -8.57 28.65
CA ALA A 515 -4.38 -7.57 27.82
C ALA A 515 -5.64 -6.99 28.48
N ARG A 516 -5.85 -5.67 28.37
CA ARG A 516 -7.14 -5.04 28.73
C ARG A 516 -8.06 -5.00 27.52
N ILE A 517 -9.22 -5.67 27.58
CA ILE A 517 -10.14 -5.80 26.44
C ILE A 517 -11.34 -4.85 26.60
N HIS A 518 -11.61 -4.05 25.57
CA HIS A 518 -12.86 -3.29 25.41
C HIS A 518 -13.63 -3.81 24.19
N GLY A 519 -14.63 -4.66 24.42
CA GLY A 519 -15.46 -5.26 23.37
C GLY A 519 -16.79 -4.53 23.14
N ARG A 520 -17.22 -4.42 21.89
CA ARG A 520 -18.62 -4.11 21.53
C ARG A 520 -19.11 -5.06 20.44
N GLY A 521 -20.16 -5.82 20.76
CA GLY A 521 -20.85 -6.69 19.81
C GLY A 521 -21.91 -5.96 18.99
N PHE A 522 -22.02 -6.31 17.73
CA PHE A 522 -23.05 -5.86 16.79
C PHE A 522 -23.81 -7.07 16.22
N GLU A 523 -25.11 -6.93 15.95
CA GLU A 523 -25.93 -8.01 15.37
C GLU A 523 -25.57 -8.28 13.90
N GLY A 524 -25.76 -9.52 13.47
CA GLY A 524 -25.54 -9.94 12.08
C GLY A 524 -24.21 -10.66 11.85
N ARG A 525 -24.04 -11.12 10.61
CA ARG A 525 -22.88 -11.82 10.07
C ARG A 525 -21.74 -10.86 9.72
N HIS A 526 -20.62 -11.39 9.23
CA HIS A 526 -19.41 -10.60 8.97
C HIS A 526 -19.64 -9.36 8.11
N ASN A 527 -20.49 -9.46 7.09
CA ASN A 527 -20.76 -8.38 6.15
C ASN A 527 -21.99 -7.53 6.50
N ASP A 528 -22.64 -7.82 7.63
CA ASP A 528 -23.79 -7.07 8.12
C ASP A 528 -23.35 -5.85 8.96
N GLY A 529 -24.34 -5.14 9.54
CA GLY A 529 -24.13 -4.06 10.50
C GLY A 529 -23.90 -2.67 9.89
N GLY A 530 -23.87 -2.56 8.56
CA GLY A 530 -23.64 -1.30 7.85
C GLY A 530 -22.40 -0.56 8.36
N ASN A 531 -22.52 0.75 8.59
CA ASN A 531 -21.40 1.59 9.04
C ASN A 531 -21.16 1.56 10.56
N ALA A 532 -22.02 0.90 11.36
CA ALA A 532 -21.95 1.00 12.82
C ALA A 532 -20.66 0.39 13.43
N PRO A 533 -20.18 -0.79 13.01
CA PRO A 533 -18.89 -1.33 13.47
C PRO A 533 -17.71 -0.42 13.11
N THR A 534 -17.70 0.10 11.88
CA THR A 534 -16.65 1.03 11.40
C THR A 534 -16.65 2.33 12.19
N ALA A 535 -17.81 2.97 12.38
CA ALA A 535 -17.91 4.19 13.16
C ALA A 535 -17.43 4.01 14.62
N TRP A 536 -17.70 2.84 15.21
CA TRP A 536 -17.16 2.52 16.53
C TRP A 536 -15.66 2.29 16.53
N PHE A 537 -15.12 1.61 15.51
CA PHE A 537 -13.68 1.45 15.30
C PHE A 537 -12.97 2.81 15.26
N GLU A 538 -13.46 3.74 14.45
CA GLU A 538 -12.88 5.09 14.33
C GLU A 538 -12.93 5.85 15.67
N LYS A 539 -14.07 5.80 16.35
CA LYS A 539 -14.24 6.42 17.67
C LYS A 539 -13.25 5.85 18.69
N ARG A 540 -13.04 4.54 18.69
CA ARG A 540 -12.09 3.87 19.60
C ARG A 540 -10.65 4.15 19.24
N TYR A 541 -10.34 4.34 17.96
CA TYR A 541 -9.03 4.77 17.53
C TYR A 541 -8.67 6.14 18.13
N ARG A 542 -9.56 7.12 17.99
CA ARG A 542 -9.35 8.46 18.55
C ARG A 542 -9.20 8.43 20.07
N ALA A 543 -10.07 7.68 20.76
CA ALA A 543 -9.97 7.52 22.22
C ALA A 543 -8.68 6.83 22.66
N MET A 544 -8.15 5.89 21.86
CA MET A 544 -6.87 5.24 22.15
C MET A 544 -5.70 6.22 22.04
N ILE A 545 -5.70 7.07 21.00
CA ILE A 545 -4.69 8.14 20.84
C ILE A 545 -4.68 9.05 22.07
N GLU A 546 -5.84 9.54 22.49
CA GLU A 546 -5.98 10.37 23.70
C GLU A 546 -5.43 9.65 24.94
N THR A 547 -5.78 8.38 25.12
CA THR A 547 -5.33 7.58 26.26
C THR A 547 -3.81 7.40 26.31
N LEU A 548 -3.14 7.23 25.16
CA LEU A 548 -1.68 7.07 25.12
C LEU A 548 -0.97 8.39 25.36
N LEU A 549 -1.47 9.49 24.79
CA LEU A 549 -0.94 10.83 25.04
C LEU A 549 -1.00 11.22 26.52
N ASP A 550 -2.10 10.89 27.21
CA ASP A 550 -2.24 11.16 28.65
C ASP A 550 -1.23 10.36 29.50
N ARG A 551 -0.81 9.16 29.06
CA ARG A 551 0.20 8.36 29.77
C ARG A 551 1.60 8.92 29.61
N ASP A 552 1.93 9.37 28.41
CA ASP A 552 3.23 9.96 28.12
C ASP A 552 3.43 11.23 28.97
N ALA A 553 2.39 12.07 29.10
CA ALA A 553 2.42 13.26 29.95
C ALA A 553 2.67 12.96 31.44
N VAL A 554 2.24 11.79 31.94
CA VAL A 554 2.47 11.36 33.34
C VAL A 554 3.85 10.75 33.53
N ASN A 555 4.44 10.14 32.50
CA ASN A 555 5.78 9.57 32.57
C ASN A 555 6.89 10.62 32.41
N GLU A 556 6.58 11.77 31.80
CA GLU A 556 7.50 12.92 31.69
C GLU A 556 7.49 13.86 32.91
N SER A 557 6.52 13.70 33.83
CA SER A 557 6.40 14.48 35.09
C SER A 557 6.99 13.73 36.28
#